data_AF-A0A9R1VRJ2-F1
#
_entry.id   AF-A0A9R1VRJ2-F1
#
_cell.length_a   1.000
_cell.length_b   1.000
_cell.length_c   1.000
_cell.angle_alpha   90.00
_cell.angle_beta   90.00
_cell.angle_gamma   90.00
#
_symmetry.space_group_name_H-M   'P 1'
#
loop_
_entity.id
_entity.type
_entity.pdbx_description
1 polymer ?
#
loop_
_entity_poly.entity_id
_entity_poly.type
_entity_poly.pdbx_seq_one_letter_code
_entity_poly.pdbx_strand_id
1 'polypeptide(L)'
;MMGKILVRTSLIIFIMLSSRKAFDDEKIKKGKKISDELIGSIEDSKLYIIVFSKNYASSSWCLDELVKIMECHRKTEQTAYPVFYDVEPSEVRKQSGIVGEAFAKYEMEEAAGKWRVALKEAADLAGWELKKTADG
;
A
#
# COMPACT_ATOMS: atom_id res chain seq x y z
N MET A 1 22.34 -10.74 15.05
CA MET A 1 21.72 -10.62 13.72
C MET A 1 20.62 -11.66 13.61
N MET A 2 19.37 -11.21 13.62
CA MET A 2 18.19 -11.91 13.09
C MET A 2 17.02 -10.95 13.33
N GLY A 3 16.68 -10.17 12.31
CA GLY A 3 15.45 -9.37 12.34
C GLY A 3 14.27 -10.34 12.27
N LYS A 4 13.46 -10.39 13.32
CA LYS A 4 12.22 -11.17 13.30
C LYS A 4 11.22 -10.42 12.42
N ILE A 5 10.93 -10.98 11.26
CA ILE A 5 9.85 -10.55 10.38
C ILE A 5 8.54 -11.00 11.05
N LEU A 6 7.84 -10.06 11.69
CA LEU A 6 6.51 -10.29 12.22
C LEU A 6 5.49 -9.94 11.14
N VAL A 7 5.10 -10.92 10.32
CA VAL A 7 3.94 -10.80 9.44
C VAL A 7 2.75 -11.41 10.16
N ARG A 8 1.92 -10.59 10.83
CA ARG A 8 0.59 -11.05 11.25
C ARG A 8 -0.46 -9.96 11.11
N THR A 9 -1.29 -10.19 10.08
CA THR A 9 -2.72 -9.85 9.96
C THR A 9 -3.12 -8.38 9.85
N SER A 10 -3.34 -7.99 8.59
CA SER A 10 -4.21 -6.91 8.09
C SER A 10 -3.66 -5.47 8.17
N LEU A 11 -3.48 -4.89 6.97
CA LEU A 11 -2.92 -3.57 6.63
C LEU A 11 -1.43 -3.40 6.97
N ILE A 12 -0.53 -3.90 6.13
CA ILE A 12 0.89 -3.58 6.27
C ILE A 12 1.44 -2.99 4.97
N ILE A 13 1.48 -1.67 4.91
CA ILE A 13 2.51 -0.95 4.15
C ILE A 13 3.75 -0.98 5.04
N PHE A 14 4.75 -1.78 4.69
CA PHE A 14 6.01 -1.82 5.43
C PHE A 14 6.81 -0.57 5.04
N ILE A 15 6.83 0.40 5.93
CA ILE A 15 7.76 1.52 5.88
C ILE A 15 9.08 1.06 6.49
N MET A 16 10.11 0.81 5.67
CA MET A 16 11.46 0.52 6.19
C MET A 16 12.20 1.82 6.52
N LEU A 17 12.04 2.31 7.76
CA LEU A 17 12.86 3.39 8.31
C LEU A 17 14.29 2.89 8.56
N SER A 18 15.27 3.51 7.92
CA SER A 18 16.69 3.14 8.07
C SER A 18 17.32 3.57 9.40
N SER A 19 16.59 4.10 10.40
CA SER A 19 17.14 4.35 11.75
C SER A 19 16.06 4.53 12.85
N ARG A 20 16.08 3.60 13.81
CA ARG A 20 15.70 3.73 15.25
C ARG A 20 14.25 3.95 15.73
N LYS A 21 13.21 4.02 14.90
CA LYS A 21 11.83 3.88 15.42
C LYS A 21 11.05 2.84 14.63
N ALA A 22 10.82 1.68 15.25
CA ALA A 22 9.78 0.75 14.79
C ALA A 22 8.43 1.40 15.10
N PHE A 23 7.62 1.64 14.07
CA PHE A 23 6.26 2.17 14.23
C PHE A 23 5.40 1.05 14.81
N ASP A 24 4.86 1.28 16.01
CA ASP A 24 4.08 0.28 16.76
C ASP A 24 2.60 0.39 16.36
N ASP A 25 2.19 -0.52 15.49
CA ASP A 25 0.88 -0.57 14.84
C ASP A 25 -0.29 -0.76 15.84
N GLU A 26 0.01 -1.23 17.07
CA GLU A 26 -1.01 -1.42 18.12
C GLU A 26 -1.70 -0.11 18.54
N LYS A 27 -1.09 1.04 18.30
CA LYS A 27 -1.70 2.35 18.63
C LYS A 27 -2.65 2.88 17.56
N ILE A 28 -2.69 2.27 16.38
CA ILE A 28 -3.61 2.67 15.30
C ILE A 28 -4.98 2.04 15.58
N LYS A 29 -5.73 2.65 16.50
CA LYS A 29 -7.17 2.38 16.65
C LYS A 29 -7.83 2.61 15.29
N LYS A 30 -8.42 1.55 14.73
CA LYS A 30 -9.28 1.57 13.54
C LYS A 30 -10.12 2.86 13.50
N GLY A 31 -9.94 3.68 12.46
CA GLY A 31 -10.89 4.73 12.10
C GLY A 31 -10.60 6.17 12.58
N LYS A 32 -9.35 6.56 12.87
CA LYS A 32 -8.99 7.99 12.99
C LYS A 32 -8.26 8.46 11.74
N LYS A 33 -8.55 9.68 11.25
CA LYS A 33 -7.82 10.42 10.19
C LYS A 33 -6.31 10.20 10.27
N ILE A 34 -5.63 10.21 9.11
CA ILE A 34 -4.17 10.03 8.98
C ILE A 34 -3.52 10.91 10.04
N SER A 35 -2.89 10.29 11.04
CA SER A 35 -2.28 11.04 12.13
C SER A 35 -1.07 11.79 11.59
N ASP A 36 -0.80 12.98 12.11
CA ASP A 36 0.38 13.76 11.70
C ASP A 36 1.69 12.97 11.90
N GLU A 37 1.71 12.06 12.87
CA GLU A 37 2.81 11.13 13.13
C GLU A 37 3.03 10.12 12.00
N LEU A 38 1.95 9.63 11.38
CA LEU A 38 2.02 8.75 10.22
C LEU A 38 2.48 9.53 8.98
N ILE A 39 2.02 10.78 8.79
CA ILE A 39 2.46 11.65 7.69
C ILE A 39 3.97 11.91 7.79
N GLY A 40 4.46 12.31 8.97
CA GLY A 40 5.89 12.55 9.17
C GLY A 40 6.74 11.30 8.94
N SER A 41 6.26 10.15 9.40
CA SER A 41 6.95 8.86 9.17
C SER A 41 6.99 8.48 7.69
N ILE A 42 5.93 8.75 6.93
CA ILE A 42 5.92 8.55 5.47
C ILE A 42 6.96 9.47 4.83
N GLU A 43 6.99 10.76 5.17
CA GLU A 43 7.91 11.73 4.57
C GLU A 43 9.39 11.45 4.87
N ASP A 44 9.72 10.88 6.03
CA ASP A 44 11.09 10.54 6.41
C ASP A 44 11.62 9.23 5.79
N SER A 45 10.77 8.49 5.07
CA SER A 45 11.07 7.12 4.66
C SER A 45 11.77 7.00 3.32
N LYS A 46 12.95 6.36 3.30
CA LYS A 46 13.72 6.16 2.07
C LYS A 46 13.13 5.11 1.12
N LEU A 47 12.29 4.23 1.66
CA LEU A 47 11.74 3.09 0.95
C LEU A 47 10.31 2.77 1.40
N TYR A 48 9.44 2.53 0.43
CA TYR A 48 8.07 2.06 0.66
C TYR A 48 7.88 0.66 0.06
N ILE A 49 7.31 -0.27 0.82
CA ILE A 49 6.82 -1.54 0.30
C ILE A 49 5.29 -1.52 0.34
N ILE A 50 4.68 -1.60 -0.85
CA ILE A 50 3.23 -1.54 -1.02
C ILE A 50 2.71 -2.94 -1.28
N VAL A 51 1.95 -3.51 -0.33
CA VAL A 51 1.40 -4.86 -0.47
C VAL A 51 -0.03 -4.79 -0.99
N PHE A 52 -0.21 -5.01 -2.29
CA PHE A 52 -1.53 -5.14 -2.89
C PHE A 52 -2.11 -6.52 -2.58
N SER A 53 -3.29 -6.53 -1.96
CA SER A 53 -4.07 -7.73 -1.69
C SER A 53 -5.51 -7.53 -2.16
N LYS A 54 -6.30 -8.61 -2.21
CA LYS A 54 -7.70 -8.58 -2.66
C LYS A 54 -8.54 -7.49 -1.99
N ASN A 55 -8.26 -7.18 -0.72
CA ASN A 55 -9.04 -6.22 0.07
C ASN A 55 -8.39 -4.82 0.13
N TYR A 56 -7.22 -4.61 -0.49
CA TYR A 56 -6.52 -3.33 -0.39
C TYR A 56 -7.39 -2.17 -0.89
N ALA A 57 -7.99 -2.34 -2.07
CA ALA A 57 -8.86 -1.33 -2.68
C ALA A 57 -10.23 -1.18 -2.01
N SER A 58 -10.55 -2.01 -1.01
CA SER A 58 -11.77 -1.89 -0.20
C SER A 58 -11.63 -0.91 0.97
N SER A 59 -10.43 -0.37 1.20
CA SER A 59 -10.16 0.55 2.32
C SER A 59 -9.78 1.91 1.77
N SER A 60 -10.66 2.91 1.92
CA SER A 60 -10.36 4.31 1.56
C SER A 60 -9.10 4.83 2.25
N TRP A 61 -8.83 4.33 3.45
CA TRP A 61 -7.60 4.59 4.16
C TRP A 61 -6.36 4.12 3.39
N CYS A 62 -6.34 2.86 2.96
CA CYS A 62 -5.22 2.32 2.18
C CYS A 62 -5.03 3.11 0.87
N LEU A 63 -6.13 3.54 0.27
CA LEU A 63 -6.11 4.30 -0.97
C LEU A 63 -5.58 5.73 -0.76
N ASP A 64 -5.90 6.38 0.36
CA ASP A 64 -5.34 7.69 0.73
C ASP A 64 -3.85 7.58 1.10
N GLU A 65 -3.44 6.52 1.81
CA GLU A 65 -2.03 6.23 2.07
C GLU A 65 -1.26 6.04 0.76
N LEU A 66 -1.81 5.28 -0.19
CA LEU A 66 -1.21 5.07 -1.50
C LEU A 66 -0.99 6.38 -2.25
N VAL A 67 -1.99 7.28 -2.24
CA VAL A 67 -1.86 8.60 -2.86
C VAL A 67 -0.68 9.37 -2.25
N LYS A 68 -0.55 9.38 -0.92
CA LYS A 68 0.54 10.08 -0.24
C LYS A 68 1.90 9.46 -0.56
N ILE A 69 2.01 8.14 -0.59
CA ILE A 69 3.25 7.44 -0.97
C ILE A 69 3.66 7.79 -2.39
N MET A 70 2.71 7.78 -3.33
CA MET A 70 3.01 8.12 -4.73
C MET A 70 3.34 9.61 -4.89
N GLU A 71 2.74 10.50 -4.09
CA GLU A 71 3.17 11.90 -4.02
C GLU A 71 4.60 12.07 -3.53
N CYS A 72 4.99 11.34 -2.47
CA CYS A 72 6.35 11.34 -1.95
C CYS A 72 7.32 10.79 -2.99
N HIS A 73 7.03 9.62 -3.56
CA HIS A 73 7.82 8.99 -4.62
C HIS A 73 8.09 9.92 -5.82
N ARG A 74 7.12 10.77 -6.20
CA ARG A 74 7.31 11.75 -7.30
C ARG A 74 8.16 12.96 -6.90
N LYS A 75 8.18 13.34 -5.62
CA LYS A 75 8.82 14.57 -5.13
C LYS A 75 10.24 14.35 -4.63
N THR A 76 10.60 13.11 -4.29
CA THR A 76 11.86 12.77 -3.62
C THR A 76 12.58 11.64 -4.37
N GLU A 77 13.81 11.32 -3.98
CA GLU A 77 14.52 10.11 -4.45
C GLU A 77 14.04 8.82 -3.74
N GLN A 78 12.90 8.86 -3.03
CA GLN A 78 12.38 7.72 -2.27
C GLN A 78 11.81 6.67 -3.23
N THR A 79 12.18 5.40 -3.01
CA THR A 79 11.78 4.31 -3.90
C THR A 79 10.58 3.56 -3.35
N ALA A 80 9.57 3.31 -4.19
CA ALA A 80 8.42 2.48 -3.85
C ALA A 80 8.49 1.14 -4.60
N TYR A 81 8.21 0.03 -3.89
CA TYR A 81 8.18 -1.32 -4.46
C TYR A 81 6.82 -1.96 -4.20
N PRO A 82 6.04 -2.26 -5.27
CA PRO A 82 4.81 -3.01 -5.12
C PRO A 82 5.08 -4.51 -4.99
N VAL A 83 4.31 -5.15 -4.10
CA VAL A 83 4.22 -6.60 -3.90
C VAL A 83 2.77 -7.00 -4.13
N PHE A 84 2.56 -7.96 -5.04
CA PHE A 84 1.22 -8.43 -5.41
C PHE A 84 0.94 -9.76 -4.71
N TYR A 85 0.05 -9.74 -3.72
CA TYR A 85 -0.31 -10.88 -2.87
C TYR A 85 -1.71 -11.39 -3.22
N ASP A 86 -1.78 -12.56 -3.86
CA ASP A 86 -3.02 -13.19 -4.34
C ASP A 86 -3.88 -12.26 -5.23
N VAL A 87 -3.25 -11.34 -5.96
CA VAL A 87 -3.86 -10.44 -6.96
C VAL A 87 -2.93 -10.30 -8.15
N GLU A 88 -3.47 -10.15 -9.35
CA GLU A 88 -2.65 -9.91 -10.54
C GLU A 88 -2.31 -8.42 -10.67
N PRO A 89 -1.08 -8.04 -11.05
CA PRO A 89 -0.73 -6.63 -11.25
C PRO A 89 -1.66 -5.91 -12.24
N SER A 90 -2.18 -6.63 -13.24
CA SER A 90 -3.14 -6.08 -14.19
C SER A 90 -4.48 -5.72 -13.55
N GLU A 91 -4.93 -6.48 -12.55
CA GLU A 91 -6.16 -6.17 -11.80
C GLU A 91 -5.99 -4.90 -10.99
N VAL A 92 -4.82 -4.70 -10.37
CA VAL A 92 -4.48 -3.45 -9.66
C VAL A 92 -4.40 -2.28 -10.63
N ARG A 93 -3.67 -2.44 -11.75
CA ARG A 93 -3.44 -1.39 -12.76
C ARG A 93 -4.71 -0.92 -13.42
N LYS A 94 -5.62 -1.84 -13.76
CA LYS A 94 -6.86 -1.55 -14.49
C LYS A 94 -8.08 -1.41 -13.59
N GLN A 95 -7.91 -1.64 -12.28
CA GLN A 95 -9.00 -1.74 -11.30
C GLN A 95 -10.09 -2.70 -11.81
N SER A 96 -9.67 -3.90 -12.22
CA SER A 96 -10.56 -4.96 -12.74
C SER A 96 -10.53 -6.20 -11.85
N GLY A 97 -11.36 -7.20 -12.15
CA GLY A 97 -11.42 -8.44 -11.37
C GLY A 97 -11.73 -8.16 -9.90
N ILE A 98 -11.07 -8.88 -8.98
CA ILE A 98 -11.33 -8.75 -7.54
C ILE A 98 -10.99 -7.36 -6.98
N VAL A 99 -9.99 -6.69 -7.56
CA VAL A 99 -9.61 -5.34 -7.17
C VAL A 99 -10.67 -4.33 -7.62
N GLY A 100 -11.22 -4.51 -8.82
CA GLY A 100 -12.32 -3.71 -9.33
C GLY A 100 -13.59 -3.84 -8.48
N GLU A 101 -13.95 -5.07 -8.11
CA GLU A 101 -15.07 -5.34 -7.21
C GLU A 101 -14.89 -4.65 -5.85
N ALA A 102 -13.70 -4.73 -5.27
CA ALA A 102 -13.37 -4.06 -4.01
C ALA A 102 -13.44 -2.52 -4.12
N PHE A 103 -13.06 -1.98 -5.28
CA PHE A 103 -13.05 -0.54 -5.55
C PHE A 103 -14.43 0.02 -5.94
N ALA A 104 -15.34 -0.81 -6.46
CA ALA A 104 -16.62 -0.37 -7.03
C ALA A 104 -17.48 0.51 -6.10
N LYS A 105 -17.41 0.28 -4.79
CA LYS A 105 -18.13 1.09 -3.80
C LYS A 105 -17.68 2.56 -3.73
N TYR A 106 -16.55 2.89 -4.35
CA TYR A 106 -15.97 4.23 -4.37
C TYR A 106 -16.16 4.95 -5.70
N GLU A 107 -16.88 4.38 -6.68
CA GLU A 107 -16.98 4.98 -8.02
C GLU A 107 -17.53 6.41 -8.05
N MET A 108 -18.40 6.75 -7.08
CA MET A 108 -19.04 8.06 -6.95
C MET A 108 -18.32 9.01 -5.98
N GLU A 109 -17.23 8.56 -5.35
CA GLU A 109 -16.43 9.41 -4.45
C GLU A 109 -15.61 10.42 -5.25
N GLU A 110 -15.52 11.66 -4.75
CA GLU A 110 -14.66 12.70 -5.35
C GLU A 110 -13.19 12.25 -5.43
N ALA A 111 -12.78 11.44 -4.44
CA ALA A 111 -11.45 10.85 -4.34
C ALA A 111 -11.15 9.72 -5.35
N ALA A 112 -12.16 9.20 -6.06
CA ALA A 112 -11.98 8.03 -6.93
C ALA A 112 -10.94 8.27 -8.03
N GLY A 113 -10.88 9.48 -8.58
CA GLY A 113 -9.91 9.85 -9.62
C GLY A 113 -8.46 9.72 -9.14
N LYS A 114 -8.14 10.32 -7.98
CA LYS A 114 -6.78 10.26 -7.40
C LYS A 114 -6.38 8.83 -7.03
N TRP A 115 -7.32 8.03 -6.53
CA TRP A 115 -7.05 6.64 -6.17
C TRP A 115 -6.77 5.76 -7.39
N ARG A 116 -7.51 5.93 -8.50
CA ARG A 116 -7.24 5.22 -9.76
C ARG A 116 -5.85 5.54 -10.30
N VAL A 117 -5.47 6.81 -10.29
CA VAL A 117 -4.13 7.24 -10.72
C VAL A 117 -3.05 6.58 -9.85
N ALA A 118 -3.20 6.64 -8.53
CA ALA A 118 -2.20 6.08 -7.62
C ALA A 118 -2.07 4.54 -7.74
N LEU A 119 -3.19 3.81 -7.88
CA LEU A 119 -3.20 2.37 -8.12
C LEU A 119 -2.51 2.00 -9.43
N LYS A 120 -2.79 2.75 -10.50
CA LYS A 120 -2.17 2.55 -11.80
C LYS A 120 -0.66 2.80 -11.74
N GLU A 121 -0.24 3.97 -11.26
CA GLU A 121 1.17 4.33 -11.17
C GLU A 121 1.96 3.34 -10.32
N ALA A 122 1.43 2.97 -9.14
CA ALA A 122 2.09 2.00 -8.26
C ALA A 122 2.19 0.61 -8.90
N ALA A 123 1.20 0.18 -9.69
CA ALA A 123 1.24 -1.10 -10.41
C ALA A 123 2.09 -1.06 -11.70
N ASP A 124 2.51 0.12 -12.14
CA ASP A 124 3.45 0.32 -13.25
C ASP A 124 4.93 0.33 -12.77
N LEU A 125 5.17 0.41 -11.45
CA LEU A 125 6.50 0.27 -10.87
C LEU A 125 7.02 -1.17 -11.01
N ALA A 126 8.35 -1.32 -11.08
CA ALA A 126 8.99 -2.63 -11.03
C ALA A 126 8.67 -3.31 -9.69
N GLY A 127 8.03 -4.49 -9.73
CA GLY A 127 7.49 -5.18 -8.56
C GLY A 127 7.76 -6.67 -8.54
N TRP A 128 7.35 -7.33 -7.45
CA TRP A 128 7.44 -8.78 -7.27
C TRP A 128 6.05 -9.41 -7.21
N GLU A 129 5.80 -10.40 -8.06
CA GLU A 129 4.57 -11.23 -8.02
C GLU A 129 4.80 -12.42 -7.08
N LEU A 130 3.99 -12.55 -6.02
CA LEU A 130 4.00 -13.73 -5.16
C LEU A 130 2.82 -14.64 -5.54
N LYS A 131 3.07 -15.57 -6.47
CA LYS A 131 2.11 -16.63 -6.80
C LYS A 131 2.20 -17.73 -5.75
N LYS A 132 1.06 -18.24 -5.26
CA LYS A 132 1.02 -19.49 -4.50
C LYS A 132 1.39 -20.63 -5.43
N THR A 133 2.60 -21.17 -5.30
CA THR A 133 2.88 -22.52 -5.81
C THR A 133 2.15 -23.51 -4.92
N ALA A 134 1.06 -24.08 -5.44
CA ALA A 134 0.55 -25.35 -4.94
C ALA A 134 1.44 -26.45 -5.54
N ASP A 135 2.60 -26.68 -4.92
CA ASP A 135 3.38 -27.89 -5.17
C ASP A 135 3.05 -28.90 -4.06
N GLY A 136 2.29 -29.94 -4.41
CA GLY A 136 2.10 -31.17 -3.63
C GLY A 136 0.68 -31.48 -3.22
#